data_AF-T0MBJ6-F1
#
_entry.id   AF-T0MBJ6-F1
#
_cell.length_a   1.000
_cell.length_b   1.000
_cell.length_c   1.000
_cell.angle_alpha   90.00
_cell.angle_beta   90.00
_cell.angle_gamma   90.00
#
_symmetry.space_group_name_H-M   'P 1'
#
loop_
_entity.id
_entity.type
_entity.pdbx_description
1 polymer ?
#
loop_
_entity_poly.entity_id
_entity_poly.type
_entity_poly.pdbx_seq_one_letter_code
_entity_poly.pdbx_strand_id
1 'polypeptide(L)'
;MNHKYIYNFYKIYESHKDISDYELFYSSYKIYIETNLNEHKAILEVLKKCLYKFKNMTLISIVYRLLFSLKIELNLDYNILKKHLRKKYLRKYIFPILPENFISDQKIKRWLYSKNYEEENFFRYIKNKHKIINNYLCNPNNESLRKQLLTILHTNIYTNLDLYMKFIGSKNKHIGFLVYEILCQIVNDECVLNFNDFIIKEGIIRLNKKLEIENIENFLLFFLCFMEEKHIVYNLLSHNINEVEILLKEKYLITKSKLNKIKNISYYTLDIPKMKKCNRIFFDTNIDFDFLFNGKNYKTFSDCVEL
;
A
#
# COMPACT_ATOMS: atom_id res chain seq x y z
N MET A 1 22.79 -3.32 28.31
CA MET A 1 21.84 -2.22 28.01
C MET A 1 20.67 -2.34 28.98
N ASN A 2 20.22 -1.27 29.64
CA ASN A 2 19.21 -1.39 30.69
C ASN A 2 17.81 -1.56 30.07
N HIS A 3 17.33 -2.81 29.96
CA HIS A 3 16.04 -3.15 29.32
C HIS A 3 14.81 -2.71 30.13
N LYS A 4 15.01 -1.94 31.20
CA LYS A 4 13.98 -1.37 32.05
C LYS A 4 12.89 -0.65 31.23
N TYR A 5 13.23 0.11 30.19
CA TYR A 5 12.24 0.86 29.42
C TYR A 5 11.28 -0.02 28.62
N ILE A 6 11.72 -1.23 28.23
CA ILE A 6 10.94 -2.20 27.46
C ILE A 6 9.78 -2.73 28.31
N TYR A 7 10.13 -3.17 29.52
CA TYR A 7 9.19 -3.71 30.49
C TYR A 7 8.38 -2.63 31.21
N ASN A 8 8.87 -1.39 31.23
CA ASN A 8 8.14 -0.24 31.77
C ASN A 8 7.41 0.57 30.70
N PHE A 9 7.23 0.06 29.48
CA PHE A 9 6.54 0.80 28.41
C PHE A 9 5.18 1.36 28.86
N TYR A 10 4.39 0.57 29.60
CA TYR A 10 3.11 1.03 30.14
C TYR A 10 3.21 2.24 31.08
N LYS A 11 4.40 2.63 31.55
CA LYS A 11 4.67 3.79 32.41
C LYS A 11 5.02 5.07 31.64
N ILE A 12 5.13 5.04 30.31
CA ILE A 12 5.40 6.25 29.52
C ILE A 12 4.36 7.33 29.84
N TYR A 13 4.83 8.57 29.98
CA TYR A 13 4.00 9.73 30.22
C TYR A 13 3.17 10.06 28.97
N GLU A 14 1.85 9.96 29.08
CA GLU A 14 0.94 10.05 27.92
C GLU A 14 0.76 11.45 27.36
N SER A 15 1.03 12.48 28.17
CA SER A 15 0.98 13.90 27.78
C SER A 15 2.35 14.43 27.35
N HIS A 16 3.23 13.53 26.89
CA HIS A 16 4.49 13.93 26.28
C HIS A 16 4.22 14.81 25.05
N LYS A 17 4.92 15.95 24.95
CA LYS A 17 4.62 16.96 23.95
C LYS A 17 5.19 16.65 22.58
N ASP A 18 6.28 15.88 22.53
CA ASP A 18 7.00 15.60 21.28
C ASP A 18 6.66 14.21 20.73
N ILE A 19 5.99 14.18 19.58
CA ILE A 19 5.63 12.91 18.91
C ILE A 19 6.88 12.20 18.37
N SER A 20 7.93 12.94 17.99
CA SER A 20 9.14 12.36 17.42
C SER A 20 9.87 11.45 18.42
N ASP A 21 9.83 11.81 19.70
CA ASP A 21 10.37 11.02 20.79
C ASP A 21 9.69 9.64 20.92
N TYR A 22 8.38 9.57 20.66
CA TYR A 22 7.66 8.30 20.60
C TYR A 22 8.06 7.45 19.38
N GLU A 23 8.31 8.06 18.23
CA GLU A 23 8.76 7.34 17.02
C GLU A 23 10.22 6.85 17.14
N LEU A 24 11.08 7.62 17.82
CA LEU A 24 12.43 7.22 18.19
C LEU A 24 12.38 5.97 19.10
N PHE A 25 11.54 6.02 20.14
CA PHE A 25 11.30 4.88 21.03
C PHE A 25 10.77 3.65 20.27
N TYR A 26 9.79 3.84 19.38
CA TYR A 26 9.27 2.76 18.54
C TYR A 26 10.37 2.09 17.73
N SER A 27 11.25 2.87 17.12
CA SER A 27 12.32 2.35 16.26
C SER A 27 13.29 1.48 17.06
N SER A 28 13.74 1.95 18.23
CA SER A 28 14.60 1.18 19.13
C SER A 28 13.91 -0.07 19.68
N TYR A 29 12.64 0.03 20.09
CA TYR A 29 11.87 -1.12 20.59
C TYR A 29 11.65 -2.17 19.49
N LYS A 30 11.38 -1.74 18.27
CA LYS A 30 11.20 -2.65 17.13
C LYS A 30 12.47 -3.46 16.86
N ILE A 31 13.65 -2.81 16.84
CA ILE A 31 14.94 -3.48 16.68
C ILE A 31 15.15 -4.53 17.79
N TYR A 32 14.77 -4.18 19.02
CA TYR A 32 14.83 -5.11 20.13
C TYR A 32 13.93 -6.34 19.93
N ILE A 33 12.66 -6.13 19.53
CA ILE A 33 11.73 -7.22 19.22
C ILE A 33 12.29 -8.13 18.12
N GLU A 34 12.88 -7.55 17.07
CA GLU A 34 13.43 -8.31 15.95
C GLU A 34 14.67 -9.16 16.34
N THR A 35 15.40 -8.76 17.38
CA THR A 35 16.62 -9.47 17.84
C THR A 35 16.39 -10.42 19.02
N ASN A 36 15.29 -10.26 19.78
CA ASN A 36 15.05 -11.03 21.02
C ASN A 36 13.76 -11.85 20.98
N LEU A 37 13.71 -12.85 20.08
CA LEU A 37 12.53 -13.70 19.87
C LEU A 37 12.06 -14.43 21.15
N ASN A 38 13.00 -14.81 22.02
CA ASN A 38 12.71 -15.56 23.25
C ASN A 38 11.86 -14.75 24.25
N GLU A 39 11.86 -13.42 24.16
CA GLU A 39 11.14 -12.54 25.07
C GLU A 39 9.74 -12.14 24.57
N HIS A 40 9.36 -12.57 23.37
CA HIS A 40 8.12 -12.13 22.72
C HIS A 40 6.87 -12.36 23.56
N LYS A 41 6.80 -13.46 24.31
CA LYS A 41 5.68 -13.74 25.23
C LYS A 41 5.60 -12.71 26.36
N ALA A 42 6.73 -12.35 26.96
CA ALA A 42 6.77 -11.36 28.03
C ALA A 42 6.44 -9.95 27.50
N ILE A 43 6.98 -9.60 26.34
CA ILE A 43 6.70 -8.33 25.65
C ILE A 43 5.22 -8.23 25.28
N LEU A 44 4.61 -9.30 24.77
CA LEU A 44 3.18 -9.34 24.44
C LEU A 44 2.32 -8.94 25.64
N GLU A 45 2.62 -9.46 26.83
CA GLU A 45 1.86 -9.15 28.04
C GLU A 45 2.01 -7.68 28.47
N VAL A 46 3.19 -7.08 28.27
CA VAL A 46 3.39 -5.64 28.46
C VAL A 46 2.56 -4.83 27.46
N LEU A 47 2.63 -5.18 26.18
CA LEU A 47 1.89 -4.49 25.11
C LEU A 47 0.37 -4.61 25.29
N LYS A 48 -0.14 -5.76 25.73
CA LYS A 48 -1.56 -5.92 26.11
C LYS A 48 -1.96 -4.94 27.20
N LYS A 49 -1.19 -4.84 28.29
CA LYS A 49 -1.45 -3.87 29.36
C LYS A 49 -1.47 -2.43 28.84
N CYS A 50 -0.55 -2.08 27.93
CA CYS A 50 -0.54 -0.77 27.29
C CYS A 50 -1.84 -0.48 26.52
N LEU A 51 -2.42 -1.46 25.81
CA LEU A 51 -3.69 -1.26 25.11
C LEU A 51 -4.87 -0.94 26.03
N TYR A 52 -4.90 -1.46 27.26
CA TYR A 52 -5.94 -1.12 28.25
C TYR A 52 -5.71 0.24 28.88
N LYS A 53 -4.45 0.56 29.18
CA LYS A 53 -4.07 1.74 29.95
C LYS A 53 -4.12 3.01 29.12
N PHE A 54 -3.46 3.01 27.97
CA PHE A 54 -3.23 4.23 27.22
C PHE A 54 -4.52 4.83 26.66
N LYS A 55 -4.63 6.15 26.76
CA LYS A 55 -5.64 6.99 26.13
C LYS A 55 -5.06 7.75 24.93
N ASN A 56 -3.75 8.02 24.93
CA ASN A 56 -3.04 8.66 23.84
C ASN A 56 -3.05 7.78 22.56
N MET A 57 -3.62 8.29 21.47
CA MET A 57 -3.78 7.56 20.20
C MET A 57 -2.45 7.23 19.52
N THR A 58 -1.43 8.06 19.68
CA THR A 58 -0.09 7.83 19.13
C THR A 58 0.56 6.64 19.84
N LEU A 59 0.53 6.62 21.17
CA LEU A 59 1.04 5.48 21.94
C LEU A 59 0.29 4.19 21.63
N ILE A 60 -1.04 4.22 21.54
CA ILE A 60 -1.83 3.04 21.13
C ILE A 60 -1.41 2.58 19.72
N SER A 61 -1.15 3.50 18.78
CA SER A 61 -0.70 3.13 17.44
C SER A 61 0.67 2.45 17.44
N ILE A 62 1.59 2.90 18.30
CA ILE A 62 2.91 2.28 18.50
C ILE A 62 2.74 0.87 19.05
N VAL A 63 1.88 0.69 20.06
CA VAL A 63 1.59 -0.63 20.62
C VAL A 63 1.12 -1.59 19.53
N TYR A 64 0.19 -1.17 18.66
CA TYR A 64 -0.27 -2.02 17.55
C TYR A 64 0.81 -2.34 16.52
N ARG A 65 1.67 -1.37 16.18
CA ARG A 65 2.81 -1.62 15.28
C ARG A 65 3.84 -2.58 15.90
N LEU A 66 4.07 -2.50 17.21
CA LEU A 66 4.96 -3.42 17.92
C LEU A 66 4.34 -4.82 18.02
N LEU A 67 3.04 -4.92 18.31
CA LEU A 67 2.30 -6.19 18.31
C LEU A 67 2.40 -6.89 16.95
N PHE A 68 2.21 -6.16 15.85
CA PHE A 68 2.41 -6.69 14.51
C PHE A 68 3.84 -7.19 14.27
N SER A 69 4.83 -6.58 14.92
CA SER A 69 6.25 -6.93 14.76
C SER A 69 6.64 -8.21 15.50
N LEU A 70 5.86 -8.65 16.49
CA LEU A 70 6.13 -9.89 17.23
C LEU A 70 5.94 -11.15 16.37
N LYS A 71 5.09 -11.10 15.33
CA LYS A 71 4.80 -12.26 14.45
C LYS A 71 4.40 -13.54 15.20
N ILE A 72 3.75 -13.40 16.35
CA ILE A 72 3.16 -14.49 17.13
C ILE A 72 1.63 -14.38 17.13
N GLU A 73 0.96 -15.43 17.60
CA GLU A 73 -0.49 -15.40 17.78
C GLU A 73 -0.90 -14.35 18.84
N LEU A 74 -1.77 -13.42 18.42
CA LEU A 74 -2.21 -12.30 19.22
C LEU A 74 -3.59 -12.59 19.82
N ASN A 75 -3.62 -13.21 21.01
CA ASN A 75 -4.87 -13.36 21.76
C ASN A 75 -5.25 -12.05 22.47
N LEU A 76 -5.81 -11.10 21.71
CA LEU A 76 -6.23 -9.78 22.18
C LEU A 76 -7.72 -9.74 22.51
N ASP A 77 -8.09 -8.95 23.52
CA ASP A 77 -9.49 -8.73 23.89
C ASP A 77 -10.25 -8.02 22.75
N TYR A 78 -11.31 -8.69 22.31
CA TYR A 78 -12.23 -8.25 21.28
C TYR A 78 -12.87 -6.89 21.59
N ASN A 79 -13.14 -6.58 22.87
CA ASN A 79 -13.74 -5.32 23.29
C ASN A 79 -12.78 -4.14 23.10
N ILE A 80 -11.50 -4.31 23.41
CA ILE A 80 -10.49 -3.27 23.14
C ILE A 80 -10.37 -3.03 21.65
N LEU A 81 -10.23 -4.10 20.86
CA LEU A 81 -10.12 -3.99 19.41
C LEU A 81 -11.34 -3.26 18.83
N LYS A 82 -12.56 -3.58 19.29
CA LYS A 82 -13.79 -2.89 18.87
C LYS A 82 -13.76 -1.41 19.22
N LYS A 83 -13.36 -1.07 20.46
CA LYS A 83 -13.24 0.31 20.94
C LYS A 83 -12.26 1.10 20.08
N HIS A 84 -11.08 0.55 19.84
CA HIS A 84 -10.01 1.24 19.10
C HIS A 84 -10.29 1.32 17.60
N LEU A 85 -10.90 0.30 16.99
CA LEU A 85 -11.29 0.31 15.57
C LEU A 85 -12.31 1.42 15.22
N ARG A 86 -13.08 1.91 16.21
CA ARG A 86 -13.97 3.07 16.01
C ARG A 86 -13.17 4.32 15.63
N LYS A 87 -11.94 4.47 16.12
CA LYS A 87 -11.07 5.62 15.88
C LYS A 87 -10.42 5.49 14.49
N LYS A 88 -10.73 6.43 13.58
CA LYS A 88 -10.23 6.40 12.18
C LYS A 88 -8.71 6.29 12.10
N TYR A 89 -7.99 7.05 12.92
CA TYR A 89 -6.52 7.07 12.97
C TYR A 89 -5.91 5.69 13.28
N LEU A 90 -6.52 4.93 14.18
CA LEU A 90 -5.96 3.64 14.62
C LEU A 90 -6.19 2.50 13.62
N ARG A 91 -7.18 2.62 12.73
CA ARG A 91 -7.59 1.51 11.83
C ARG A 91 -6.41 0.98 11.02
N LYS A 92 -5.59 1.86 10.46
CA LYS A 92 -4.42 1.49 9.65
C LYS A 92 -3.42 0.60 10.39
N TYR A 93 -3.33 0.73 11.71
CA TYR A 93 -2.42 -0.05 12.54
C TYR A 93 -3.08 -1.30 13.12
N ILE A 94 -4.41 -1.32 13.20
CA ILE A 94 -5.18 -2.43 13.75
C ILE A 94 -5.42 -3.53 12.70
N PHE A 95 -5.72 -3.16 11.45
CA PHE A 95 -6.02 -4.16 10.41
C PHE A 95 -5.01 -5.31 10.28
N PRO A 96 -3.68 -5.06 10.31
CA PRO A 96 -2.69 -6.13 10.17
C PRO A 96 -2.73 -7.20 11.29
N ILE A 97 -3.41 -6.92 12.41
CA ILE A 97 -3.52 -7.82 13.56
C ILE A 97 -4.96 -8.25 13.85
N LEU A 98 -5.93 -7.83 13.03
CA LEU A 98 -7.32 -8.20 13.24
C LEU A 98 -7.55 -9.65 12.80
N PRO A 99 -8.32 -10.45 13.59
CA PRO A 99 -8.80 -11.74 13.13
C PRO A 99 -9.65 -11.64 11.84
N GLU A 100 -9.56 -12.63 10.95
CA GLU A 100 -10.17 -12.61 9.59
C GLU A 100 -11.70 -12.45 9.55
N ASN A 101 -12.38 -12.68 10.68
CA ASN A 101 -13.85 -12.55 10.81
C ASN A 101 -14.27 -11.52 11.86
N PHE A 102 -13.34 -10.65 12.29
CA PHE A 102 -13.62 -9.62 13.28
C PHE A 102 -14.68 -8.61 12.81
N ILE A 103 -14.63 -8.22 11.52
CA ILE A 103 -15.50 -7.21 10.93
C ILE A 103 -16.61 -7.89 10.13
N SER A 104 -17.87 -7.52 10.38
CA SER A 104 -19.01 -8.05 9.64
C SER A 104 -19.02 -7.61 8.18
N ASP A 105 -19.54 -8.47 7.31
CA ASP A 105 -19.69 -8.22 5.88
C ASP A 105 -20.46 -6.92 5.57
N GLN A 106 -21.50 -6.62 6.36
CA GLN A 106 -22.25 -5.37 6.22
C GLN A 106 -21.37 -4.14 6.44
N LYS A 107 -20.47 -4.19 7.42
CA LYS A 107 -19.55 -3.09 7.72
C LYS A 107 -18.44 -2.98 6.68
N ILE A 108 -17.94 -4.11 6.18
CA ILE A 108 -17.01 -4.16 5.04
C ILE A 108 -17.64 -3.48 3.82
N LYS A 109 -18.87 -3.86 3.46
CA LYS A 109 -19.62 -3.24 2.35
C LYS A 109 -19.74 -1.72 2.56
N ARG A 110 -20.16 -1.26 3.74
CA ARG A 110 -20.25 0.18 4.03
C ARG A 110 -18.93 0.93 3.81
N TRP A 111 -17.80 0.31 4.14
CA TRP A 111 -16.49 0.91 3.94
C TRP A 111 -16.04 0.89 2.47
N LEU A 112 -16.29 -0.20 1.74
CA LEU A 112 -16.04 -0.26 0.29
C LEU A 112 -16.81 0.82 -0.47
N TYR A 113 -18.08 1.03 -0.14
CA TYR A 113 -18.92 2.05 -0.81
C TYR A 113 -18.77 3.47 -0.25
N SER A 114 -17.97 3.69 0.81
CA SER A 114 -17.77 5.02 1.40
C SER A 114 -16.77 5.86 0.57
N LYS A 115 -17.20 6.93 -0.10
CA LYS A 115 -16.37 7.74 -1.03
C LYS A 115 -14.91 7.98 -0.57
N ASN A 116 -14.70 8.39 0.68
CA ASN A 116 -13.38 8.83 1.17
C ASN A 116 -12.59 7.77 1.97
N TYR A 117 -12.92 6.48 1.84
CA TYR A 117 -12.26 5.42 2.60
C TYR A 117 -11.37 4.55 1.70
N GLU A 118 -10.06 4.82 1.72
CA GLU A 118 -9.03 4.17 0.92
C GLU A 118 -7.84 3.75 1.81
N GLU A 119 -8.09 2.83 2.76
CA GLU A 119 -7.05 2.36 3.68
C GLU A 119 -6.39 1.08 3.14
N GLU A 120 -5.07 1.11 2.90
CA GLU A 120 -4.32 -0.02 2.32
C GLU A 120 -4.50 -1.32 3.12
N ASN A 121 -4.35 -1.23 4.45
CA ASN A 121 -4.45 -2.41 5.30
C ASN A 121 -5.90 -2.92 5.41
N PHE A 122 -6.90 -2.08 5.14
CA PHE A 122 -8.28 -2.55 4.99
C PHE A 122 -8.44 -3.45 3.77
N PHE A 123 -7.90 -3.05 2.62
CA PHE A 123 -7.99 -3.86 1.40
C PHE A 123 -7.29 -5.22 1.59
N ARG A 124 -6.10 -5.23 2.19
CA ARG A 124 -5.41 -6.47 2.56
C ARG A 124 -6.23 -7.35 3.50
N TYR A 125 -6.86 -6.74 4.51
CA TYR A 125 -7.70 -7.47 5.48
C TYR A 125 -8.88 -8.19 4.81
N ILE A 126 -9.48 -7.60 3.77
CA ILE A 126 -10.63 -8.20 3.10
C ILE A 126 -10.25 -9.17 1.98
N LYS A 127 -8.97 -9.45 1.74
CA LYS A 127 -8.49 -10.28 0.60
C LYS A 127 -9.21 -11.63 0.48
N ASN A 128 -9.55 -12.27 1.60
CA ASN A 128 -10.25 -13.56 1.62
C ASN A 128 -11.78 -13.45 1.43
N LYS A 129 -12.34 -12.23 1.28
CA LYS A 129 -13.78 -11.96 1.14
C LYS A 129 -14.21 -11.86 -0.33
N HIS A 130 -13.86 -12.86 -1.13
CA HIS A 130 -14.03 -12.88 -2.60
C HIS A 130 -15.44 -12.46 -3.06
N LYS A 131 -16.50 -13.01 -2.46
CA LYS A 131 -17.88 -12.68 -2.85
C LYS A 131 -18.20 -11.19 -2.69
N ILE A 132 -17.69 -10.53 -1.66
CA ILE A 132 -17.94 -9.10 -1.44
C ILE A 132 -17.13 -8.28 -2.45
N ILE A 133 -15.87 -8.64 -2.66
CA ILE A 133 -14.97 -7.95 -3.57
C ILE A 133 -15.47 -8.05 -5.01
N ASN A 134 -15.83 -9.24 -5.48
CA ASN A 134 -16.36 -9.44 -6.83
C ASN A 134 -17.61 -8.58 -7.08
N ASN A 135 -18.56 -8.57 -6.12
CA ASN A 135 -19.75 -7.72 -6.22
C ASN A 135 -19.40 -6.21 -6.29
N TYR A 136 -18.36 -5.78 -5.58
CA TYR A 136 -17.88 -4.40 -5.60
C TYR A 136 -17.17 -4.04 -6.92
N LEU A 137 -16.36 -4.95 -7.46
CA LEU A 137 -15.61 -4.75 -8.71
C LEU A 137 -16.50 -4.87 -9.97
N CYS A 138 -17.62 -5.58 -9.90
CA CYS A 138 -18.61 -5.65 -10.98
C CYS A 138 -19.54 -4.42 -11.05
N ASN A 139 -19.45 -3.49 -10.10
CA ASN A 139 -20.27 -2.29 -10.13
C ASN A 139 -19.72 -1.27 -11.14
N PRO A 140 -20.46 -0.88 -12.19
CA PRO A 140 -19.96 0.01 -13.24
C PRO A 140 -19.87 1.49 -12.83
N ASN A 141 -19.99 1.82 -11.54
CA ASN A 141 -19.92 3.19 -11.07
C ASN A 141 -18.50 3.78 -11.19
N ASN A 142 -18.32 4.69 -12.14
CA ASN A 142 -17.07 5.41 -12.37
C ASN A 142 -16.62 6.26 -11.16
N GLU A 143 -17.52 6.67 -10.26
CA GLU A 143 -17.13 7.40 -9.04
C GLU A 143 -16.22 6.57 -8.11
N SER A 144 -16.35 5.24 -8.16
CA SER A 144 -15.56 4.31 -7.35
C SER A 144 -14.32 3.75 -8.06
N LEU A 145 -14.05 4.17 -9.30
CA LEU A 145 -13.01 3.61 -10.16
C LEU A 145 -11.65 3.48 -9.46
N ARG A 146 -11.16 4.58 -8.88
CA ARG A 146 -9.87 4.60 -8.16
C ARG A 146 -9.83 3.53 -7.06
N LYS A 147 -10.89 3.44 -6.26
CA LYS A 147 -10.94 2.50 -5.15
C LYS A 147 -11.12 1.06 -5.61
N GLN A 148 -11.83 0.82 -6.70
CA GLN A 148 -11.88 -0.50 -7.34
C GLN A 148 -10.49 -0.95 -7.77
N LEU A 149 -9.71 -0.07 -8.42
CA LEU A 149 -8.32 -0.35 -8.78
C LEU A 149 -7.43 -0.61 -7.55
N LEU A 150 -7.54 0.21 -6.49
CA LEU A 150 -6.84 -0.04 -5.22
C LEU A 150 -7.25 -1.39 -4.59
N THR A 151 -8.52 -1.77 -4.70
CA THR A 151 -9.01 -3.06 -4.21
C THR A 151 -8.34 -4.19 -4.98
N ILE A 152 -8.29 -4.11 -6.32
CA ILE A 152 -7.59 -5.10 -7.15
C ILE A 152 -6.12 -5.20 -6.75
N LEU A 153 -5.42 -4.06 -6.71
CA LEU A 153 -3.98 -3.96 -6.43
C LEU A 153 -3.57 -4.58 -5.07
N HIS A 154 -4.44 -4.50 -4.06
CA HIS A 154 -4.14 -4.99 -2.71
C HIS A 154 -4.76 -6.34 -2.37
N THR A 155 -5.71 -6.83 -3.18
CA THR A 155 -6.34 -8.15 -2.97
C THR A 155 -5.94 -9.19 -4.01
N ASN A 156 -5.34 -8.77 -5.12
CA ASN A 156 -5.00 -9.62 -6.27
C ASN A 156 -6.23 -10.35 -6.84
N ILE A 157 -7.42 -9.73 -6.73
CA ILE A 157 -8.67 -10.26 -7.30
C ILE A 157 -8.92 -9.52 -8.62
N TYR A 158 -8.55 -10.17 -9.72
CA TYR A 158 -8.56 -9.61 -11.06
C TYR A 158 -9.91 -9.82 -11.78
N THR A 159 -10.99 -9.30 -11.21
CA THR A 159 -12.33 -9.40 -11.81
C THR A 159 -12.63 -8.19 -12.69
N ASN A 160 -13.21 -8.43 -13.88
CA ASN A 160 -13.73 -7.40 -14.77
C ASN A 160 -12.66 -6.41 -15.29
N LEU A 161 -11.43 -6.91 -15.55
CA LEU A 161 -10.32 -6.08 -16.02
C LEU A 161 -10.56 -5.43 -17.39
N ASP A 162 -11.42 -6.01 -18.22
CA ASP A 162 -11.87 -5.43 -19.49
C ASP A 162 -12.39 -3.98 -19.29
N LEU A 163 -13.14 -3.72 -18.21
CA LEU A 163 -13.65 -2.38 -17.91
C LEU A 163 -12.55 -1.37 -17.56
N TYR A 164 -11.45 -1.83 -16.97
CA TYR A 164 -10.41 -0.98 -16.41
C TYR A 164 -9.31 -0.68 -17.43
N MET A 165 -9.05 -1.63 -18.35
CA MET A 165 -7.94 -1.54 -19.30
C MET A 165 -8.00 -0.28 -20.18
N LYS A 166 -9.19 0.16 -20.59
CA LYS A 166 -9.38 1.40 -21.36
C LYS A 166 -8.85 2.66 -20.67
N PHE A 167 -8.77 2.68 -19.33
CA PHE A 167 -8.29 3.85 -18.60
C PHE A 167 -6.76 4.01 -18.62
N ILE A 168 -6.03 3.05 -19.19
CA ILE A 168 -4.58 3.19 -19.39
C ILE A 168 -4.22 4.38 -20.28
N GLY A 169 -5.09 4.72 -21.25
CA GLY A 169 -4.98 5.92 -22.06
C GLY A 169 -5.82 7.11 -21.56
N SER A 170 -6.26 7.11 -20.30
CA SER A 170 -7.03 8.25 -19.75
C SER A 170 -6.14 9.46 -19.52
N LYS A 171 -6.70 10.66 -19.63
CA LYS A 171 -6.03 11.91 -19.22
C LYS A 171 -5.72 11.94 -17.72
N ASN A 172 -6.46 11.20 -16.89
CA ASN A 172 -6.17 11.09 -15.46
C ASN A 172 -5.01 10.11 -15.21
N LYS A 173 -3.79 10.66 -15.12
CA LYS A 173 -2.56 9.88 -14.92
C LYS A 173 -2.58 8.99 -13.68
N HIS A 174 -3.29 9.37 -12.61
CA HIS A 174 -3.38 8.54 -11.41
C HIS A 174 -4.16 7.25 -11.65
N ILE A 175 -5.23 7.31 -12.45
CA ILE A 175 -6.00 6.12 -12.82
C ILE A 175 -5.21 5.26 -13.79
N GLY A 176 -4.62 5.87 -14.84
CA GLY A 176 -3.78 5.15 -15.80
C GLY A 176 -2.62 4.41 -15.12
N PHE A 177 -1.95 5.07 -14.16
CA PHE A 177 -0.89 4.46 -13.37
C PHE A 177 -1.37 3.31 -12.48
N LEU A 178 -2.55 3.39 -11.87
CA LEU A 178 -3.10 2.27 -11.10
C LEU A 178 -3.42 1.06 -11.98
N VAL A 179 -3.94 1.29 -13.19
CA VAL A 179 -4.14 0.21 -14.17
C VAL A 179 -2.80 -0.41 -14.56
N TYR A 180 -1.80 0.42 -14.85
CA TYR A 180 -0.42 -0.04 -15.12
C TYR A 180 0.13 -0.93 -14.02
N GLU A 181 0.05 -0.51 -12.75
CA GLU A 181 0.56 -1.28 -11.61
C GLU A 181 -0.15 -2.64 -11.49
N ILE A 182 -1.45 -2.70 -11.73
CA ILE A 182 -2.21 -3.96 -11.77
C ILE A 182 -1.71 -4.86 -12.89
N LEU A 183 -1.50 -4.31 -14.10
CA LEU A 183 -0.97 -5.09 -15.23
C LEU A 183 0.44 -5.60 -14.97
N CYS A 184 1.31 -4.77 -14.36
CA CYS A 184 2.64 -5.20 -13.92
C CYS A 184 2.56 -6.35 -12.91
N GLN A 185 1.68 -6.28 -11.92
CA GLN A 185 1.50 -7.38 -10.96
C GLN A 185 1.11 -8.67 -11.66
N ILE A 186 0.12 -8.63 -12.55
CA ILE A 186 -0.36 -9.81 -13.28
C ILE A 186 0.73 -10.42 -14.17
N VAL A 187 1.47 -9.57 -14.89
CA VAL A 187 2.56 -9.99 -15.76
C VAL A 187 3.71 -10.60 -14.95
N ASN A 188 4.07 -10.00 -13.82
CA ASN A 188 5.11 -10.51 -12.94
C ASN A 188 4.73 -11.82 -12.24
N ASP A 189 3.43 -12.06 -12.03
CA ASP A 189 2.91 -13.33 -11.51
C ASP A 189 2.96 -14.47 -12.56
N GLU A 190 3.47 -14.21 -13.78
CA GLU A 190 3.60 -15.15 -14.92
C GLU A 190 2.31 -15.90 -15.27
N CYS A 191 1.16 -15.31 -14.93
CA CYS A 191 -0.13 -15.93 -15.11
C CYS A 191 -0.62 -15.79 -16.56
N VAL A 192 -1.13 -16.89 -17.13
CA VAL A 192 -1.94 -16.82 -18.35
C VAL A 192 -3.37 -16.49 -17.94
N LEU A 193 -3.80 -15.27 -18.24
CA LEU A 193 -5.17 -14.82 -17.98
C LEU A 193 -5.88 -14.46 -19.26
N ASN A 194 -7.10 -14.97 -19.41
CA ASN A 194 -7.97 -14.69 -20.54
C ASN A 194 -9.13 -13.82 -20.07
N PHE A 195 -9.30 -12.68 -20.73
CA PHE A 195 -10.43 -11.79 -20.58
C PHE A 195 -11.14 -11.65 -21.92
N ASN A 196 -12.29 -10.97 -21.96
CA ASN A 196 -13.07 -10.87 -23.20
C ASN A 196 -12.31 -10.06 -24.25
N ASP A 197 -11.66 -8.98 -23.83
CA ASP A 197 -11.05 -8.01 -24.73
C ASP A 197 -9.53 -8.17 -24.84
N PHE A 198 -8.89 -8.98 -23.99
CA PHE A 198 -7.45 -9.23 -24.05
C PHE A 198 -7.01 -10.54 -23.38
N ILE A 199 -5.78 -10.95 -23.71
CA ILE A 199 -5.09 -12.11 -23.16
C ILE A 199 -3.72 -11.66 -22.63
N ILE A 200 -3.33 -12.17 -21.47
CA ILE A 200 -1.98 -12.00 -20.93
C ILE A 200 -1.24 -13.32 -21.06
N LYS A 201 -0.08 -13.30 -21.74
CA LYS A 201 0.77 -14.48 -21.93
C LYS A 201 2.22 -14.05 -22.12
N GLU A 202 3.16 -14.72 -21.45
CA GLU A 202 4.61 -14.49 -21.60
C GLU A 202 5.02 -13.03 -21.38
N GLY A 203 4.35 -12.35 -20.43
CA GLY A 203 4.58 -10.93 -20.13
C GLY A 203 4.15 -9.94 -21.20
N ILE A 204 3.39 -10.41 -22.20
CA ILE A 204 2.78 -9.61 -23.26
C ILE A 204 1.28 -9.57 -23.05
N ILE A 205 0.67 -8.42 -23.35
CA ILE A 205 -0.78 -8.24 -23.38
C ILE A 205 -1.23 -8.15 -24.83
N ARG A 206 -1.97 -9.16 -25.28
CA ARG A 206 -2.57 -9.21 -26.63
C ARG A 206 -4.03 -8.80 -26.55
N LEU A 207 -4.38 -7.75 -27.29
CA LEU A 207 -5.76 -7.28 -27.37
C LEU A 207 -6.54 -8.07 -28.41
N ASN A 208 -7.70 -8.59 -28.02
CA ASN A 208 -8.66 -9.20 -28.94
C ASN A 208 -9.47 -8.13 -29.70
N LYS A 209 -9.58 -6.92 -29.12
CA LYS A 209 -10.27 -5.76 -29.71
C LYS A 209 -9.49 -4.48 -29.43
N LYS A 210 -9.68 -3.47 -30.28
CA LYS A 210 -9.10 -2.14 -30.05
C LYS A 210 -9.70 -1.48 -28.81
N LEU A 211 -8.86 -0.84 -28.01
CA LEU A 211 -9.26 -0.10 -26.82
C LEU A 211 -9.70 1.32 -27.19
N GLU A 212 -10.87 1.73 -26.69
CA GLU A 212 -11.28 3.13 -26.74
C GLU A 212 -10.54 3.93 -25.66
N ILE A 213 -9.71 4.89 -26.07
CA ILE A 213 -8.89 5.69 -25.14
C ILE A 213 -8.98 7.20 -25.40
N GLU A 214 -8.63 7.99 -24.37
CA GLU A 214 -8.69 9.45 -24.43
C GLU A 214 -7.41 10.09 -24.99
N ASN A 215 -6.24 9.48 -24.76
CA ASN A 215 -4.93 10.06 -25.03
C ASN A 215 -3.87 9.00 -25.38
N ILE A 216 -3.27 9.11 -26.58
CA ILE A 216 -2.27 8.16 -27.10
C ILE A 216 -0.96 8.20 -26.30
N GLU A 217 -0.52 9.39 -25.88
CA GLU A 217 0.75 9.55 -25.14
C GLU A 217 0.70 8.82 -23.80
N ASN A 218 -0.40 8.93 -23.05
CA ASN A 218 -0.60 8.21 -21.80
C ASN A 218 -0.72 6.70 -22.03
N PHE A 219 -1.39 6.28 -23.10
CA PHE A 219 -1.42 4.86 -23.47
C PHE A 219 0.00 4.33 -23.70
N LEU A 220 0.81 5.01 -24.51
CA LEU A 220 2.20 4.63 -24.74
C LEU A 220 3.01 4.63 -23.44
N LEU A 221 2.84 5.65 -22.61
CA LEU A 221 3.53 5.77 -21.33
C LEU A 221 3.31 4.55 -20.42
N PHE A 222 2.08 4.03 -20.39
CA PHE A 222 1.69 2.98 -19.45
C PHE A 222 1.58 1.58 -20.08
N PHE A 223 1.46 1.45 -21.39
CA PHE A 223 1.21 0.16 -22.03
C PHE A 223 2.38 -0.37 -22.87
N LEU A 224 3.33 0.48 -23.26
CA LEU A 224 4.39 0.13 -24.21
C LEU A 224 5.24 -1.07 -23.78
N CYS A 225 5.49 -1.26 -22.49
CA CYS A 225 6.27 -2.39 -21.98
C CYS A 225 5.60 -3.75 -22.19
N PHE A 226 4.27 -3.77 -22.33
CA PHE A 226 3.47 -4.99 -22.52
C PHE A 226 3.19 -5.32 -23.99
N MET A 227 3.58 -4.44 -24.93
CA MET A 227 3.34 -4.60 -26.35
C MET A 227 4.32 -5.59 -26.99
N GLU A 228 3.82 -6.39 -27.93
CA GLU A 228 4.63 -7.29 -28.76
C GLU A 228 5.56 -6.47 -29.68
N GLU A 229 5.05 -5.39 -30.28
CA GLU A 229 5.78 -4.49 -31.18
C GLU A 229 6.56 -3.39 -30.47
N LYS A 230 6.83 -3.50 -29.15
CA LYS A 230 7.48 -2.43 -28.37
C LYS A 230 8.78 -1.91 -29.01
N HIS A 231 9.62 -2.80 -29.54
CA HIS A 231 10.88 -2.43 -30.20
C HIS A 231 10.67 -1.62 -31.49
N ILE A 232 9.64 -1.98 -32.28
CA ILE A 232 9.27 -1.24 -33.49
C ILE A 232 8.80 0.16 -33.11
N VAL A 233 7.94 0.25 -32.09
CA VAL A 233 7.43 1.52 -31.59
C VAL A 233 8.56 2.42 -31.09
N TYR A 234 9.53 1.92 -30.30
CA TYR A 234 10.70 2.71 -29.86
C TYR A 234 11.50 3.29 -31.03
N ASN A 235 11.78 2.46 -32.04
CA ASN A 235 12.55 2.87 -33.21
C ASN A 235 11.82 3.99 -33.97
N LEU A 236 10.52 3.84 -34.20
CA LEU A 236 9.70 4.81 -34.91
C LEU A 236 9.50 6.12 -34.13
N LEU A 237 9.41 6.08 -32.81
CA LEU A 237 9.24 7.28 -31.98
C LEU A 237 10.38 8.31 -32.15
N SER A 238 11.57 7.85 -32.54
CA SER A 238 12.74 8.72 -32.76
C SER A 238 12.79 9.31 -34.18
N HIS A 239 12.09 8.72 -35.14
CA HIS A 239 12.26 9.01 -36.57
C HIS A 239 10.95 9.41 -37.29
N ASN A 240 9.84 8.74 -36.98
CA ASN A 240 8.55 8.93 -37.64
C ASN A 240 7.36 8.69 -36.70
N ILE A 241 6.93 9.75 -36.02
CA ILE A 241 5.81 9.72 -35.06
C ILE A 241 4.46 9.40 -35.73
N ASN A 242 4.28 9.80 -36.99
CA ASN A 242 3.04 9.54 -37.71
C ASN A 242 2.83 8.04 -37.95
N GLU A 243 3.90 7.30 -38.26
CA GLU A 243 3.85 5.83 -38.40
C GLU A 243 3.51 5.14 -37.08
N VAL A 244 4.00 5.66 -35.94
CA VAL A 244 3.58 5.17 -34.61
C VAL A 244 2.09 5.35 -34.42
N GLU A 245 1.56 6.54 -34.72
CA GLU A 245 0.12 6.81 -34.58
C GLU A 245 -0.73 5.88 -35.47
N ILE A 246 -0.31 5.64 -36.72
CA ILE A 246 -0.97 4.72 -37.65
C ILE A 246 -0.97 3.30 -37.06
N LEU A 247 0.20 2.78 -36.67
CA LEU A 247 0.33 1.43 -36.11
C LEU A 247 -0.55 1.24 -34.86
N LEU A 248 -0.56 2.23 -33.96
CA LEU A 248 -1.38 2.17 -32.75
C LEU A 248 -2.88 2.18 -33.06
N LYS A 249 -3.33 3.01 -34.01
CA LYS A 249 -4.75 3.07 -34.42
C LYS A 249 -5.18 1.85 -35.22
N GLU A 250 -4.27 1.22 -35.97
CA GLU A 250 -4.54 0.02 -36.74
C GLU A 250 -4.66 -1.22 -35.86
N LYS A 251 -3.82 -1.36 -34.83
CA LYS A 251 -3.76 -2.57 -34.01
C LYS A 251 -4.38 -2.46 -32.62
N TYR A 252 -4.22 -1.32 -31.95
CA TYR A 252 -4.45 -1.24 -30.49
C TYR A 252 -5.62 -0.35 -30.08
N LEU A 253 -5.89 0.76 -30.79
CA LEU A 253 -6.62 1.88 -30.20
C LEU A 253 -7.68 2.48 -31.12
N ILE A 254 -8.78 2.93 -30.53
CA ILE A 254 -9.76 3.84 -31.12
C ILE A 254 -9.68 5.15 -30.34
N THR A 255 -9.29 6.24 -31.00
CA THR A 255 -9.17 7.54 -30.34
C THR A 255 -9.19 8.71 -31.31
N LYS A 256 -9.69 9.85 -30.84
CA LYS A 256 -9.61 11.15 -31.52
C LYS A 256 -8.31 11.90 -31.21
N SER A 257 -7.54 11.45 -30.22
CA SER A 257 -6.24 12.03 -29.90
C SER A 257 -5.29 11.88 -31.07
N LYS A 258 -4.42 12.87 -31.25
CA LYS A 258 -3.21 12.76 -32.08
C LYS A 258 -2.01 12.53 -31.17
N LEU A 259 -0.99 11.88 -31.70
CA LEU A 259 0.28 11.71 -31.01
C LEU A 259 1.14 12.95 -31.28
N ASN A 260 1.42 13.74 -30.24
CA ASN A 260 2.38 14.83 -30.39
C ASN A 260 3.79 14.34 -30.06
N LYS A 261 4.79 15.20 -30.32
CA LYS A 261 6.20 14.90 -30.04
C LYS A 261 6.40 14.59 -28.56
N ILE A 262 6.61 13.31 -28.22
CA ILE A 262 6.89 12.90 -26.85
C ILE A 262 8.32 13.30 -26.51
N LYS A 263 8.49 14.26 -25.61
CA LYS A 263 9.81 14.82 -25.31
C LYS A 263 10.73 13.88 -24.52
N ASN A 264 10.23 12.84 -23.85
CA ASN A 264 11.01 11.99 -22.93
C ASN A 264 10.44 10.56 -22.80
N ILE A 265 10.72 9.68 -23.77
CA ILE A 265 10.33 8.26 -23.69
C ILE A 265 11.39 7.41 -22.95
N SER A 266 12.65 7.86 -22.99
CA SER A 266 13.83 7.16 -22.47
C SER A 266 13.87 6.93 -20.96
N TYR A 267 12.98 7.54 -20.16
CA TYR A 267 12.97 7.40 -18.70
C TYR A 267 12.03 6.30 -18.16
N TYR A 268 11.15 5.73 -18.99
CA TYR A 268 10.00 4.97 -18.45
C TYR A 268 10.07 3.46 -18.64
N THR A 269 11.09 2.95 -19.32
CA THR A 269 11.07 1.58 -19.81
C THR A 269 12.48 1.12 -20.13
N LEU A 270 13.10 0.41 -19.21
CA LEU A 270 14.09 -0.63 -19.50
C LEU A 270 14.23 -1.57 -18.29
N ASP A 271 13.93 -1.09 -17.07
CA ASP A 271 13.84 -1.93 -15.88
C ASP A 271 12.54 -1.66 -15.13
N ILE A 272 11.82 -2.72 -14.77
CA ILE A 272 10.80 -2.67 -13.72
C ILE A 272 11.49 -2.06 -12.50
N PRO A 273 11.00 -0.94 -11.92
CA PRO A 273 11.66 -0.31 -10.80
C PRO A 273 11.74 -1.30 -9.63
N LYS A 274 12.90 -1.92 -9.45
CA LYS A 274 13.21 -2.67 -8.24
C LYS A 274 13.05 -1.69 -7.10
N MET A 275 12.09 -1.96 -6.20
CA MET A 275 11.94 -1.18 -4.97
C MET A 275 13.30 -1.09 -4.29
N LYS A 276 13.93 0.09 -4.34
CA LYS A 276 15.12 0.37 -3.53
C LYS A 276 14.68 0.19 -2.09
N LYS A 277 15.19 -0.84 -1.41
CA LYS A 277 15.09 -0.96 0.04
C LYS A 277 15.63 0.34 0.61
N CYS A 278 14.78 1.12 1.27
CA CYS A 278 15.24 2.29 2.02
C CYS A 278 16.40 1.86 2.91
N ASN A 279 17.51 2.59 2.82
CA ASN A 279 18.63 2.44 3.73
C ASN A 279 18.08 2.56 5.15
N ARG A 280 18.21 1.49 5.93
CA ARG A 280 17.85 1.48 7.35
C ARG A 280 18.68 2.57 8.01
N ILE A 281 18.02 3.58 8.56
CA ILE A 281 18.66 4.51 9.47
C ILE A 281 19.05 3.67 10.69
N PHE A 282 20.35 3.42 10.85
CA PHE A 282 20.88 2.80 12.05
C PHE A 282 20.81 3.86 13.15
N PHE A 283 19.87 3.70 14.07
CA PHE A 283 19.84 4.48 15.29
C PHE A 283 20.84 3.87 16.28
N ASP A 284 21.61 4.73 16.93
CA ASP A 284 22.53 4.33 17.99
C ASP A 284 21.73 3.67 19.11
N THR A 285 22.11 2.44 19.49
CA THR A 285 21.31 1.62 20.40
C THR A 285 21.39 2.09 21.84
N ASN A 286 22.28 3.06 22.15
CA ASN A 286 22.60 3.54 23.51
C ASN A 286 21.69 4.64 24.07
N ILE A 287 20.55 4.94 23.46
CA ILE A 287 19.65 6.01 23.93
C ILE A 287 18.92 5.58 25.21
N ASP A 288 19.07 6.37 26.28
CA ASP A 288 18.27 6.26 27.50
C ASP A 288 16.93 6.97 27.32
N PHE A 289 15.84 6.25 27.55
CA PHE A 289 14.47 6.72 27.38
C PHE A 289 13.82 7.21 28.69
N ASP A 290 14.59 7.42 29.77
CA ASP A 290 14.06 7.90 31.04
C ASP A 290 13.30 9.24 30.94
N PHE A 291 13.62 10.07 29.93
CA PHE A 291 12.87 11.28 29.60
C PHE A 291 11.38 11.02 29.29
N LEU A 292 11.05 9.91 28.62
CA LEU A 292 9.67 9.53 28.30
C LEU A 292 8.85 9.13 29.54
N PHE A 293 9.50 8.62 30.59
CA PHE A 293 8.83 8.29 31.85
C PHE A 293 8.63 9.54 32.73
N ASN A 294 9.52 10.50 32.62
CA ASN A 294 9.50 11.75 33.38
C ASN A 294 8.76 12.90 32.68
N GLY A 295 8.26 12.67 31.46
CA GLY A 295 7.55 13.69 30.67
C GLY A 295 8.44 14.84 30.17
N LYS A 296 9.75 14.60 30.06
CA LYS A 296 10.74 15.54 29.50
C LYS A 296 10.96 15.22 28.02
N ASN A 297 11.36 16.19 27.20
CA ASN A 297 11.72 15.95 25.79
C ASN A 297 13.15 15.44 25.67
N TYR A 298 13.44 14.66 24.62
CA TYR A 298 14.80 14.16 24.37
C TYR A 298 15.82 15.29 24.33
N LYS A 299 15.52 16.38 23.61
CA LYS A 299 16.40 17.56 23.53
C LYS A 299 16.71 18.16 24.90
N THR A 300 15.68 18.31 25.76
CA THR A 300 15.88 18.84 27.13
C THR A 300 16.61 17.87 28.06
N PHE A 301 16.63 16.58 27.72
CA PHE A 301 17.33 15.55 28.50
C PHE A 301 18.77 15.39 28.03
N SER A 302 19.03 15.41 26.72
CA SER A 302 20.38 15.39 26.14
C SER A 302 21.20 16.59 26.61
N ASP A 303 20.58 17.77 26.68
CA ASP A 303 21.23 19.00 27.18
C ASP A 303 21.57 18.93 28.68
N CYS A 304 21.03 17.97 29.44
CA CYS A 304 21.33 17.75 30.87
C CYS A 304 22.32 16.60 31.13
N VAL A 305 22.64 15.80 30.11
CA VAL A 305 23.61 14.69 30.19
C VAL A 305 25.01 15.13 29.76
N GLU A 306 25.13 16.28 29.09
CA GLU A 306 26.40 17.01 28.93
C GLU A 306 26.79 17.74 30.23
N LEU A 307 27.11 17.00 31.29
CA LEU A 307 27.84 17.51 32.47
C LEU A 307 28.84 16.48 32.99
#